data_AF-A0AAU3FHE9-F1
#
_entry.id   AF-A0AAU3FHE9-F1
#
_cell.length_a   1.000
_cell.length_b   1.000
_cell.length_c   1.000
_cell.angle_alpha   90.00
_cell.angle_beta   90.00
_cell.angle_gamma   90.00
#
_symmetry.space_group_name_H-M   'P 1'
#
loop_
_entity.id
_entity.type
_entity.pdbx_description
1 polymer ?
#
loop_
_entity_poly.entity_id
_entity_poly.type
_entity_poly.pdbx_seq_one_letter_code
_entity_poly.pdbx_strand_id
1 'polypeptide(L)'
;MRVFFHRIRHRRRSVARPVGLRSAACRPLLPWQVREQRFRPTQFGRRGLDPQEVQEFLDRLAGDLAAVYDALAQSRRETSRIKVALCHLQSERAHVRNEREWGR
;
A
#
# COMPACT_ATOMS: atom_id res chain seq x y z
N MET A 1 -33.29 18.18 -31.31
CA MET A 1 -32.78 17.21 -30.33
C MET A 1 -31.27 17.42 -30.17
N ARG A 2 -30.80 17.96 -29.05
CA ARG A 2 -29.38 18.22 -28.79
C ARG A 2 -28.95 17.36 -27.61
N VAL A 3 -28.15 16.33 -27.88
CA VAL A 3 -27.67 15.39 -26.88
C VAL A 3 -26.52 16.00 -26.08
N PHE A 4 -26.70 16.02 -24.76
CA PHE A 4 -25.71 16.46 -23.79
C PHE A 4 -24.59 15.43 -23.70
N PHE A 5 -23.42 15.73 -24.24
CA PHE A 5 -22.20 14.98 -23.92
C PHE A 5 -21.77 15.35 -22.49
N HIS A 6 -22.26 14.60 -21.50
CA HIS A 6 -21.70 14.61 -20.16
C HIS A 6 -20.30 14.01 -20.21
N ARG A 7 -19.31 14.88 -20.41
CA ARG A 7 -17.90 14.55 -20.33
C ARG A 7 -17.58 14.24 -18.87
N ILE A 8 -17.65 12.96 -18.52
CA ILE A 8 -17.18 12.44 -17.25
C ILE A 8 -15.68 12.76 -17.16
N ARG A 9 -15.36 13.86 -16.48
CA ARG A 9 -14.00 14.17 -16.08
C ARG A 9 -13.63 13.14 -15.02
N HIS A 10 -12.93 12.08 -15.43
CA HIS A 10 -12.18 11.26 -14.50
C HIS A 10 -11.25 12.18 -13.72
N ARG A 11 -11.65 12.53 -12.49
CA ARG A 11 -10.77 13.05 -11.46
C ARG A 11 -9.63 12.04 -11.36
N ARG A 12 -8.48 12.37 -11.96
CA ARG A 12 -7.21 11.76 -11.59
C ARG A 12 -7.04 12.08 -10.12
N ARG A 13 -7.46 11.15 -9.27
CA ARG A 13 -7.16 11.15 -7.85
C ARG A 13 -5.66 10.95 -7.79
N SER A 14 -4.93 12.06 -7.69
CA SER A 14 -3.53 12.06 -7.35
C SER A 14 -3.41 11.21 -6.09
N VAL A 15 -2.95 9.98 -6.25
CA VAL A 15 -2.65 9.11 -5.11
C VAL A 15 -1.48 9.80 -4.43
N ALA A 16 -1.82 10.59 -3.41
CA ALA A 16 -0.87 11.22 -2.53
C ALA A 16 0.07 10.10 -2.05
N ARG A 17 1.34 10.17 -2.46
CA ARG A 17 2.38 9.37 -1.86
C ARG A 17 2.29 9.69 -0.36
N PRO A 18 2.15 8.71 0.54
CA PRO A 18 2.24 9.01 1.96
C PRO A 18 3.69 9.37 2.25
N VAL A 19 4.02 10.65 2.05
CA VAL A 19 5.20 11.29 2.61
C VAL A 19 4.96 11.31 4.11
N GLY A 20 5.62 10.36 4.79
CA GLY A 20 5.92 10.40 6.21
C GLY A 20 4.73 10.58 7.15
N LEU A 21 4.15 9.48 7.61
CA LEU A 21 3.72 9.44 9.02
C LEU A 21 5.00 9.45 9.86
N ARG A 22 5.50 10.66 10.14
CA ARG A 22 6.61 10.94 11.04
C ARG A 22 6.15 10.60 12.46
N SER A 23 6.27 9.34 12.81
CA SER A 23 6.30 8.86 14.19
C SER A 23 6.98 7.51 14.15
N ALA A 24 8.24 7.46 14.60
CA ALA A 24 8.91 6.18 14.92
C ALA A 24 8.09 5.34 15.93
N ALA A 25 7.11 5.97 16.60
CA ALA A 25 6.12 5.38 17.49
C ALA A 25 4.97 4.62 16.77
N CYS A 26 4.73 4.85 15.47
CA CYS A 26 3.76 4.09 14.67
C CYS A 26 4.50 3.15 13.73
N ARG A 27 5.17 2.13 14.30
CA ARG A 27 5.59 0.98 13.50
C ARG A 27 4.32 0.32 12.95
N PRO A 28 4.23 0.06 11.62
CA PRO A 28 3.09 -0.63 11.06
C PRO A 28 2.91 -1.98 11.75
N LEU A 29 1.73 -2.24 12.30
CA LEU A 29 1.41 -3.53 12.91
C LEU A 29 1.34 -4.59 11.81
N LEU A 30 2.12 -5.66 11.95
CA LEU A 30 2.05 -6.78 11.02
C LEU A 30 0.86 -7.69 11.39
N PRO A 31 0.18 -8.31 10.41
CA PRO A 31 -0.98 -9.17 10.66
C PRO A 31 -0.75 -10.26 11.70
N TRP A 32 0.43 -10.89 11.70
CA TRP A 32 0.79 -11.93 12.67
C TRP A 32 0.92 -11.38 14.09
N GLN A 33 1.41 -10.14 14.25
CA GLN A 33 1.51 -9.49 15.57
C GLN A 33 0.14 -9.22 16.17
N VAL A 34 -0.87 -8.96 15.34
CA VAL A 34 -2.24 -8.76 15.79
C VAL A 34 -2.85 -10.07 16.28
N ARG A 35 -2.58 -11.20 15.60
CA ARG A 35 -3.07 -12.53 16.00
C ARG A 35 -2.47 -13.02 17.32
N GLU A 36 -1.20 -12.71 17.54
CA GLU A 36 -0.46 -13.16 18.72
C GLU A 36 -0.60 -12.22 19.93
N GLN A 37 -1.32 -11.10 19.76
CA GLN A 37 -1.47 -10.10 20.80
C GLN A 37 -2.30 -10.65 21.97
N ARG A 38 -1.66 -10.81 23.14
CA ARG A 38 -2.34 -11.22 24.37
C ARG A 38 -2.63 -10.02 25.26
N PHE A 39 -3.88 -9.92 25.71
CA PHE A 39 -4.29 -8.93 26.71
C PHE A 39 -4.22 -9.53 28.11
N ARG A 40 -3.87 -8.70 29.11
CA ARG A 40 -3.90 -9.13 30.51
C ARG A 40 -5.37 -9.30 30.95
N PRO A 41 -5.70 -10.36 31.69
CA PRO A 41 -7.03 -10.48 32.27
C PRO A 41 -7.31 -9.31 33.21
N THR A 42 -8.58 -8.91 33.29
CA THR A 42 -9.01 -7.83 34.19
C THR A 42 -8.81 -8.22 35.66
N GLN A 43 -8.62 -7.23 36.53
CA GLN A 43 -8.53 -7.46 37.98
C GLN A 43 -9.84 -8.06 38.52
N PHE A 44 -9.72 -8.94 39.52
CA PHE A 44 -10.86 -9.55 40.22
C PHE A 44 -11.88 -8.47 40.64
N GLY A 45 -13.16 -8.69 40.31
CA GLY A 45 -14.26 -7.77 40.63
C GLY A 45 -14.61 -6.74 39.55
N ARG A 46 -13.88 -6.70 38.43
CA ARG A 46 -14.23 -5.88 37.25
C ARG A 46 -14.72 -6.75 36.10
N ARG A 47 -15.77 -6.33 35.38
CA ARG A 47 -16.15 -6.95 34.11
C ARG A 47 -15.10 -6.63 33.04
N GLY A 48 -14.57 -7.68 32.40
CA GLY A 48 -13.72 -7.59 31.22
C GLY A 48 -14.48 -8.02 29.96
N LEU A 49 -13.87 -7.80 28.80
CA LEU A 49 -14.32 -8.40 27.54
C LEU A 49 -14.10 -9.91 27.57
N ASP A 50 -14.94 -10.65 26.85
CA ASP A 50 -14.75 -12.09 26.65
C ASP A 50 -13.45 -12.32 25.85
N PRO A 51 -12.46 -13.06 26.39
CA PRO A 51 -11.24 -13.37 25.66
C PRO A 51 -11.48 -14.01 24.30
N GLN A 52 -12.53 -14.82 24.15
CA GLN A 52 -12.84 -15.49 22.89
C GLN A 52 -13.33 -14.49 21.83
N GLU A 53 -14.27 -13.61 22.19
CA GLU A 53 -14.78 -12.58 21.28
C GLU A 53 -13.66 -11.63 20.81
N VAL A 54 -12.75 -11.28 21.73
CA VAL A 54 -11.56 -10.48 21.40
C VAL A 54 -10.67 -11.22 20.40
N GLN A 55 -10.43 -12.51 20.59
CA GLN A 55 -9.60 -13.30 19.68
C GLN A 55 -10.23 -13.37 18.27
N GLU A 56 -11.54 -13.64 18.17
CA GLU A 56 -12.26 -13.68 16.90
C GLU A 56 -12.25 -12.33 16.17
N PHE A 57 -12.29 -11.22 16.92
CA PHE A 57 -12.14 -9.88 16.36
C PHE A 57 -10.71 -9.64 15.84
N LEU A 58 -9.69 -10.00 16.61
CA LEU A 58 -8.29 -9.88 16.18
C LEU A 58 -7.98 -10.72 14.94
N ASP A 59 -8.54 -11.92 14.83
CA ASP A 59 -8.36 -12.78 13.67
C ASP A 59 -8.96 -12.15 12.39
N ARG A 60 -10.15 -11.53 12.50
CA ARG A 60 -10.74 -10.77 11.39
C ARG A 60 -9.90 -9.56 11.01
N LEU A 61 -9.48 -8.75 11.99
CA LEU A 61 -8.62 -7.60 11.74
C LEU A 61 -7.28 -7.99 11.09
N ALA A 62 -6.69 -9.11 11.51
CA ALA A 62 -5.47 -9.60 10.90
C ALA A 62 -5.69 -10.03 9.44
N GLY A 63 -6.85 -10.61 9.12
CA GLY A 63 -7.25 -10.91 7.74
C GLY A 63 -7.35 -9.64 6.88
N ASP A 64 -8.04 -8.62 7.39
CA ASP A 64 -8.20 -7.35 6.68
C ASP A 64 -6.86 -6.64 6.46
N LEU A 65 -5.99 -6.61 7.48
CA LEU A 65 -4.64 -6.04 7.38
C LEU A 65 -3.79 -6.79 6.34
N ALA A 66 -3.88 -8.12 6.30
CA ALA A 66 -3.18 -8.90 5.29
C ALA A 66 -3.63 -8.53 3.88
N ALA A 67 -4.94 -8.45 3.64
CA ALA A 67 -5.50 -8.06 2.34
C ALA A 67 -5.05 -6.66 1.90
N VAL A 68 -5.04 -5.69 2.80
CA VAL A 68 -4.59 -4.32 2.51
C VAL A 68 -3.10 -4.30 2.16
N TYR A 69 -2.26 -5.02 2.90
CA TYR A 69 -0.83 -5.07 2.63
C TYR A 69 -0.51 -5.80 1.32
N ASP A 70 -1.25 -6.85 0.98
CA ASP A 70 -1.11 -7.55 -0.30
C ASP A 70 -1.47 -6.66 -1.49
N ALA A 71 -2.58 -5.92 -1.39
CA ALA A 71 -2.97 -4.94 -2.40
C ALA A 71 -1.91 -3.84 -2.57
N LEU A 72 -1.33 -3.36 -1.46
CA LEU A 72 -0.24 -2.38 -1.49
C LEU A 72 1.03 -2.96 -2.14
N ALA A 73 1.41 -4.20 -1.79
CA ALA A 73 2.54 -4.88 -2.38
C ALA A 73 2.35 -5.05 -3.89
N GLN A 74 1.13 -5.38 -4.33
CA GLN A 74 0.80 -5.51 -5.74
C GLN A 74 0.93 -4.19 -6.50
N SER A 75 0.40 -3.09 -5.96
CA SER A 75 0.55 -1.75 -6.57
C SER A 75 2.02 -1.33 -6.68
N ARG A 76 2.82 -1.63 -5.66
CA ARG A 76 4.27 -1.37 -5.66
C ARG A 76 4.99 -2.19 -6.73
N ARG A 77 4.64 -3.47 -6.90
CA ARG A 77 5.20 -4.34 -7.95
C ARG A 77 4.88 -3.80 -9.34
N GLU A 78 3.66 -3.37 -9.57
CA GLU A 78 3.25 -2.78 -10.85
C GLU A 78 4.02 -1.48 -11.15
N THR A 79 4.16 -0.62 -10.15
CA THR A 79 4.95 0.61 -10.29
C THR A 79 6.43 0.32 -10.59
N SER A 80 7.01 -0.70 -9.94
CA SER A 80 8.40 -1.11 -10.19
C SER A 80 8.59 -1.63 -11.62
N ARG A 81 7.64 -2.39 -12.16
CA ARG A 81 7.69 -2.86 -13.55
C ARG A 81 7.70 -1.71 -14.55
N ILE A 82 6.82 -0.73 -14.35
CA ILE A 82 6.78 0.48 -15.18
C ILE A 82 8.11 1.22 -15.11
N LYS A 83 8.68 1.39 -13.91
CA LYS A 83 9.98 2.05 -13.74
C LYS A 83 11.10 1.30 -14.47
N VAL A 84 11.15 -0.03 -14.39
CA VAL A 84 12.18 -0.84 -15.06
C VAL A 84 12.06 -0.68 -16.58
N ALA A 85 10.85 -0.77 -17.13
CA ALA A 85 10.63 -0.56 -18.57
C ALA A 85 11.06 0.86 -19.02
N LEU A 86 10.78 1.88 -18.20
CA LEU A 86 11.23 3.24 -18.48
C LEU A 86 12.75 3.37 -18.45
N CYS A 87 13.43 2.77 -17.46
CA CYS A 87 14.89 2.79 -17.39
C CYS A 87 15.51 2.12 -18.63
N HIS A 88 15.00 0.97 -19.06
CA HIS A 88 15.49 0.29 -20.27
C HIS A 88 15.40 1.17 -21.51
N LEU A 89 14.24 1.77 -21.75
CA LEU A 89 14.02 2.68 -22.88
C LEU A 89 14.89 3.94 -22.81
N GLN A 90 15.16 4.46 -21.61
CA GLN A 90 16.07 5.58 -21.42
C GLN A 90 17.52 5.20 -21.74
N SER A 91 17.95 4.00 -21.35
CA SER A 91 19.27 3.47 -21.68
C SER A 91 19.48 3.30 -23.18
N GLU A 92 18.50 2.74 -23.89
CA GLU A 92 18.54 2.62 -25.35
C GLU A 92 18.65 3.98 -26.05
N ARG A 93 17.88 4.98 -25.58
CA ARG A 93 17.95 6.34 -26.13
C ARG A 93 19.28 7.04 -25.81
N ALA A 94 19.85 6.80 -24.62
CA ALA A 94 21.15 7.34 -24.24
C ALA A 94 22.26 6.72 -25.10
N HIS A 95 22.22 5.41 -25.35
CA HIS A 95 23.17 4.71 -26.22
C HIS A 95 23.15 5.25 -27.65
N VAL A 96 21.97 5.33 -28.26
CA VAL A 96 21.78 5.85 -29.62
C VAL A 96 22.17 7.33 -29.76
N ARG A 97 21.98 8.13 -28.70
CA ARG A 97 22.44 9.53 -28.67
C ARG A 97 23.97 9.60 -28.60
N ASN A 98 24.57 8.76 -27.76
CA ASN A 98 26.02 8.68 -27.58
C ASN A 98 26.70 8.29 -28.90
N GLU A 99 26.27 7.20 -29.56
CA GLU A 99 26.84 6.74 -30.82
C GLU A 99 26.83 7.79 -31.95
N ARG A 100 25.82 8.66 -31.97
CA ARG A 100 25.75 9.79 -32.92
C ARG A 100 26.68 10.96 -32.59
N GLU A 101 27.09 11.10 -31.34
CA GLU A 101 28.04 12.12 -30.91
C GLU A 101 29.50 11.69 -31.14
N TRP A 102 29.83 10.38 -31.14
CA TRP A 102 31.18 9.85 -31.42
C TRP A 102 31.45 9.46 -32.88
N GLY A 103 30.44 9.50 -33.74
CA GLY A 103 30.55 9.20 -35.17
C GLY A 103 30.80 10.43 -36.08
N ARG A 104 31.22 11.57 -35.51
CA ARG A 104 31.65 12.78 -36.21
C ARG A 104 33.10 13.08 -35.89
#